data_AF-A0A967NC11-F1
#
_entry.id   AF-A0A967NC11-F1
#
_cell.length_a   1.000
_cell.length_b   1.000
_cell.length_c   1.000
_cell.angle_alpha   90.00
_cell.angle_beta   90.00
_cell.angle_gamma   90.00
#
_symmetry.space_group_name_H-M   'P 1'
#
loop_
_entity.id
_entity.type
_entity.pdbx_description
1 polymer ?
#
loop_
_entity_poly.entity_id
_entity_poly.type
_entity_poly.pdbx_seq_one_letter_code
_entity_poly.pdbx_strand_id
1 'polypeptide(L)'
;AYADLEARAESVEGWRPYREVLEEVLRGLCNARGVSLGEDEAGSLAKSLPGWPLFDDTREALERLGSAFGLAIVSNVDDDLFAGTRQVLGVEFDEVVTAEQARAYKPSLRPFELLFERLPCERKEILHLAQSLYHDHEPARHLGLPSIRVDRPSRLPGRGVAPDTDLRPQREVPDLASVADFLGA
;
A
#
# COMPACT_ATOMS: atom_id res chain seq x y z
N ALA A 1 5.37 12.96 -12.95
CA ALA A 1 5.96 13.91 -11.99
C ALA A 1 6.11 13.28 -10.61
N TYR A 2 5.03 13.09 -9.82
CA TYR A 2 5.14 12.40 -8.51
C TYR A 2 5.66 10.97 -8.66
N ALA A 3 4.99 10.14 -9.48
CA ALA A 3 5.37 8.74 -9.72
C ALA A 3 6.85 8.58 -10.12
N ASP A 4 7.31 9.41 -11.07
CA ASP A 4 8.70 9.36 -11.54
C ASP A 4 9.72 9.76 -10.46
N LEU A 5 9.34 10.68 -9.57
CA LEU A 5 10.19 11.11 -8.45
C LEU A 5 10.23 10.03 -7.37
N GLU A 6 9.09 9.43 -7.06
CA GLU A 6 8.97 8.34 -6.07
C GLU A 6 9.79 7.13 -6.53
N ALA A 7 9.58 6.66 -7.76
CA ALA A 7 10.33 5.55 -8.32
C ALA A 7 11.86 5.79 -8.32
N ARG A 8 12.30 7.03 -8.58
CA ARG A 8 13.73 7.39 -8.52
C ARG A 8 14.26 7.34 -7.09
N ALA A 9 13.55 7.93 -6.15
CA ALA A 9 13.93 7.96 -4.74
C ALA A 9 13.93 6.56 -4.10
N GLU A 10 13.04 5.68 -4.53
CA GLU A 10 13.03 4.26 -4.15
C GLU A 10 14.15 3.43 -4.80
N SER A 11 14.65 3.85 -5.98
CA SER A 11 15.68 3.12 -6.77
C SER A 11 17.14 3.44 -6.40
N VAL A 12 17.39 4.30 -5.41
CA VAL A 12 18.75 4.64 -5.00
C VAL A 12 19.46 3.40 -4.43
N GLU A 13 20.77 3.27 -4.65
CA GLU A 13 21.56 2.16 -4.11
C GLU A 13 21.44 2.10 -2.58
N GLY A 14 20.87 1.01 -2.07
CA GLY A 14 20.51 0.85 -0.65
C GLY A 14 19.00 0.97 -0.38
N TRP A 15 18.61 0.81 0.88
CA TRP A 15 17.23 1.06 1.33
C TRP A 15 17.21 2.32 2.20
N ARG A 16 16.13 3.10 2.10
CA ARG A 16 15.85 4.24 2.97
C ARG A 16 14.40 4.20 3.46
N PRO A 17 14.07 4.85 4.60
CA PRO A 17 12.70 4.99 5.08
C PRO A 17 11.79 5.70 4.09
N TYR A 18 10.51 5.34 4.08
CA TYR A 18 9.51 5.92 3.19
C TYR A 18 9.30 7.40 3.46
N ARG A 19 9.47 7.87 4.71
CA ARG A 19 9.44 9.31 4.98
C ARG A 19 10.49 10.08 4.18
N GLU A 20 11.68 9.53 4.00
CA GLU A 20 12.76 10.17 3.26
C GLU A 20 12.47 10.18 1.76
N VAL A 21 11.84 9.11 1.26
CA VAL A 21 11.29 9.06 -0.12
C VAL A 21 10.28 10.20 -0.32
N LEU A 22 9.32 10.35 0.59
CA LEU A 22 8.30 11.41 0.53
C LEU A 22 8.92 12.82 0.62
N GLU A 23 9.94 13.02 1.45
CA GLU A 23 10.69 14.28 1.53
C GLU A 23 11.36 14.63 0.19
N GLU A 24 12.05 13.66 -0.42
CA GLU A 24 12.72 13.85 -1.71
C GLU A 24 11.70 14.14 -2.82
N VAL A 25 10.59 13.42 -2.84
CA VAL A 25 9.48 13.66 -3.78
C VAL A 25 8.92 15.06 -3.63
N LEU A 26 8.66 15.50 -2.39
CA LEU A 26 8.14 16.85 -2.14
C LEU A 26 9.14 17.94 -2.58
N ARG A 27 10.42 17.78 -2.25
CA ARG A 27 11.49 18.68 -2.72
C ARG A 27 11.53 18.74 -4.25
N GLY A 28 11.49 17.59 -4.92
CA GLY A 28 11.48 17.50 -6.39
C GLY A 28 10.27 18.19 -7.02
N LEU A 29 9.08 18.01 -6.45
CA LEU A 29 7.84 18.65 -6.91
C LEU A 29 7.86 20.17 -6.72
N CYS A 30 8.39 20.67 -5.61
CA CYS A 30 8.51 22.09 -5.35
C CYS A 30 9.54 22.73 -6.28
N ASN A 31 10.70 22.11 -6.46
CA ASN A 31 11.72 22.56 -7.41
C ASN A 31 11.17 22.62 -8.85
N ALA A 32 10.43 21.60 -9.30
CA ALA A 32 9.82 21.58 -10.63
C ALA A 32 8.77 22.68 -10.84
N ARG A 33 8.21 23.24 -9.76
CA ARG A 33 7.21 24.32 -9.78
C ARG A 33 7.78 25.69 -9.38
N GLY A 34 9.07 25.79 -9.09
CA GLY A 34 9.70 27.02 -8.60
C GLY A 34 9.19 27.47 -7.23
N VAL A 35 8.71 26.54 -6.39
CA VAL A 35 8.25 26.81 -5.03
C VAL A 35 9.40 26.54 -4.06
N SER A 36 9.70 27.48 -3.18
CA SER A 36 10.68 27.28 -2.10
C SER A 36 10.03 26.53 -0.93
N LEU A 37 10.70 25.48 -0.44
CA LEU A 37 10.36 24.79 0.80
C LEU A 37 11.23 25.32 1.93
N GLY A 38 10.64 25.59 3.09
CA GLY A 38 11.38 25.76 4.34
C GLY A 38 12.04 24.45 4.79
N GLU A 39 13.08 24.55 5.63
CA GLU A 39 13.83 23.39 6.13
C GLU A 39 12.92 22.36 6.84
N ASP A 40 11.92 22.82 7.58
CA ASP A 40 11.00 21.97 8.34
C ASP A 40 9.81 21.42 7.53
N GLU A 41 9.61 21.91 6.30
CA GLU A 41 8.44 21.60 5.47
C GLU A 41 8.60 20.33 4.63
N ALA A 42 9.84 19.87 4.40
CA ALA A 42 10.09 18.68 3.59
C ALA A 42 9.37 17.45 4.15
N GLY A 43 9.33 17.28 5.48
CA GLY A 43 8.65 16.16 6.13
C GLY A 43 7.13 16.31 6.22
N SER A 44 6.54 17.38 5.72
CA SER A 44 5.09 17.64 5.84
C SER A 44 4.23 16.55 5.20
N LEU A 45 4.67 15.99 4.07
CA LEU A 45 3.94 14.93 3.39
C LEU A 45 3.88 13.67 4.26
N ALA A 46 5.01 13.20 4.78
CA ALA A 46 5.07 12.07 5.72
C ALA A 46 4.23 12.31 6.98
N LYS A 47 4.33 13.50 7.58
CA LYS A 47 3.55 13.91 8.76
C LYS A 47 2.03 13.93 8.50
N SER A 48 1.60 14.06 7.25
CA SER A 48 0.17 14.08 6.91
C SER A 48 -0.47 12.70 6.84
N LEU A 49 0.30 11.63 6.60
CA LEU A 49 -0.22 10.27 6.34
C LEU A 49 -1.18 9.77 7.42
N PRO A 50 -0.87 9.87 8.73
CA PRO A 50 -1.78 9.44 9.79
C PRO A 50 -3.15 10.14 9.78
N GLY A 51 -3.24 11.33 9.18
CA GLY A 51 -4.47 12.11 9.08
C GLY A 51 -5.26 11.87 7.79
N TRP A 52 -4.82 10.97 6.91
CA TRP A 52 -5.52 10.70 5.66
C TRP A 52 -6.86 10.00 5.95
N PRO A 53 -7.97 10.45 5.35
CA PRO A 53 -9.27 9.84 5.59
C PRO A 53 -9.32 8.44 5.00
N LEU A 54 -10.01 7.54 5.70
CA LEU A 54 -10.40 6.25 5.14
C LEU A 54 -11.48 6.46 4.06
N PHE A 55 -11.59 5.50 3.16
CA PHE A 55 -12.79 5.40 2.33
C PHE A 55 -13.96 4.92 3.19
N ASP A 56 -15.17 5.41 2.89
CA ASP A 56 -16.36 5.25 3.74
C ASP A 56 -16.69 3.78 4.05
N ASP A 57 -16.38 2.85 3.14
CA ASP A 57 -16.61 1.40 3.25
C ASP A 57 -15.58 0.66 4.11
N THR A 58 -14.42 1.27 4.36
CA THR A 58 -13.22 0.51 4.77
C THR A 58 -13.36 -0.10 6.15
N ARG A 59 -13.90 0.64 7.12
CA ARG A 59 -14.04 0.15 8.51
C ARG A 59 -15.00 -1.04 8.57
N GLU A 60 -16.23 -0.84 8.09
CA GLU A 60 -17.28 -1.86 8.15
C GLU A 60 -16.85 -3.14 7.40
N ALA A 61 -16.24 -2.99 6.23
CA ALA A 61 -15.76 -4.13 5.46
C ALA A 61 -14.63 -4.89 6.16
N LEU A 62 -13.68 -4.20 6.80
CA LEU A 62 -12.62 -4.85 7.58
C LEU A 62 -13.16 -5.53 8.84
N GLU A 63 -14.16 -4.96 9.51
CA GLU A 63 -14.83 -5.60 10.66
C GLU A 63 -15.52 -6.90 10.24
N ARG A 64 -16.27 -6.88 9.13
CA ARG A 64 -16.90 -8.07 8.55
C ARG A 64 -15.87 -9.13 8.18
N LEU A 65 -14.86 -8.76 7.40
CA LEU A 65 -13.79 -9.66 6.99
C LEU A 65 -13.03 -10.24 8.18
N GLY A 66 -12.69 -9.42 9.17
CA GLY A 66 -11.99 -9.84 10.38
C GLY A 66 -12.79 -10.77 11.29
N SER A 67 -14.11 -10.83 11.14
CA SER A 67 -14.96 -11.79 11.86
C SER A 67 -14.87 -13.21 11.29
N ALA A 68 -14.44 -13.36 10.03
CA ALA A 68 -14.39 -14.63 9.31
C ALA A 68 -12.98 -15.07 8.90
N PHE A 69 -12.04 -14.12 8.77
CA PHE A 69 -10.70 -14.33 8.25
C PHE A 69 -9.64 -13.66 9.12
N GLY A 70 -8.43 -14.20 9.11
CA GLY A 70 -7.25 -13.47 9.58
C GLY A 70 -6.92 -12.32 8.63
N LEU A 71 -6.51 -11.18 9.17
CA LEU A 71 -6.19 -9.97 8.42
C LEU A 71 -4.70 -9.64 8.54
N ALA A 72 -4.05 -9.40 7.41
CA ALA A 72 -2.65 -8.97 7.38
C ALA A 72 -2.42 -7.81 6.40
N ILE A 73 -1.38 -7.02 6.66
CA ILE A 73 -0.99 -5.87 5.84
C ILE A 73 0.41 -6.07 5.26
N VAL A 74 0.58 -5.68 4.00
CA VAL A 74 1.88 -5.44 3.35
C VAL A 74 1.90 -4.04 2.79
N SER A 75 2.70 -3.14 3.36
CA SER A 75 2.68 -1.71 3.03
C SER A 75 4.06 -1.11 2.74
N ASN A 76 4.16 -0.17 1.81
CA ASN A 76 5.41 0.52 1.46
C ASN A 76 5.85 1.59 2.48
N VAL A 77 5.14 1.75 3.60
CA VAL A 77 5.39 2.81 4.60
C VAL A 77 6.41 2.38 5.66
N ASP A 78 6.73 3.31 6.57
CA ASP A 78 7.48 3.08 7.82
C ASP A 78 6.55 2.58 8.95
N ASP A 79 7.11 1.97 10.00
CA ASP A 79 6.34 1.36 11.09
C ASP A 79 5.49 2.38 11.89
N ASP A 80 6.06 3.53 12.23
CA ASP A 80 5.37 4.61 12.96
C ASP A 80 4.28 5.29 12.09
N LEU A 81 4.52 5.43 10.78
CA LEU A 81 3.55 5.97 9.83
C LEU A 81 2.34 5.03 9.72
N PHE A 82 2.58 3.72 9.63
CA PHE A 82 1.49 2.75 9.66
C PHE A 82 0.77 2.73 11.00
N ALA A 83 1.47 2.87 12.13
CA ALA A 83 0.85 2.90 13.45
C ALA A 83 -0.22 3.99 13.56
N GLY A 84 0.00 5.17 12.98
CA GLY A 84 -1.01 6.22 12.87
C GLY A 84 -2.24 5.79 12.06
N THR A 85 -2.03 5.18 10.89
CA THR A 85 -3.12 4.63 10.05
C THR A 85 -3.88 3.50 10.76
N ARG A 86 -3.19 2.63 11.51
CA ARG A 86 -3.79 1.54 12.26
C ARG A 86 -4.81 2.04 13.29
N GLN A 87 -4.51 3.14 13.97
CA GLN A 87 -5.43 3.74 14.95
C GLN A 87 -6.77 4.15 14.32
N VAL A 88 -6.75 4.64 13.07
CA VAL A 88 -7.98 5.01 12.37
C VAL A 88 -8.69 3.81 11.75
N LEU A 89 -8.01 2.74 11.36
CA LEU A 89 -8.65 1.52 10.81
C LEU A 89 -9.54 0.82 11.85
N GLY A 90 -9.14 0.82 13.12
CA GLY A 90 -9.93 0.30 14.26
C GLY A 90 -10.27 -1.19 14.18
N VAL A 91 -9.46 -1.97 13.46
CA VAL A 91 -9.46 -3.43 13.48
C VAL A 91 -8.07 -3.93 13.86
N GLU A 92 -8.01 -5.13 14.42
CA GLU A 92 -6.74 -5.81 14.67
C GLU A 92 -6.27 -6.55 13.42
N PHE A 93 -4.96 -6.56 13.22
CA PHE A 93 -4.30 -7.33 12.16
C PHE A 93 -3.41 -8.38 12.83
N ASP A 94 -3.47 -9.61 12.33
CA ASP A 94 -2.64 -10.72 12.78
C ASP A 94 -1.17 -10.49 12.46
N GLU A 95 -0.88 -9.81 11.34
CA GLU A 95 0.48 -9.48 10.92
C GLU A 95 0.52 -8.17 10.10
N VAL A 96 1.61 -7.42 10.25
CA VAL A 96 1.86 -6.18 9.51
C VAL A 96 3.31 -6.17 9.06
N VAL A 97 3.51 -6.28 7.75
CA VAL A 97 4.82 -6.12 7.12
C VAL A 97 4.90 -4.75 6.44
N THR A 98 5.85 -3.94 6.87
CA THR A 98 6.18 -2.65 6.28
C THR A 98 7.43 -2.73 5.40
N ALA A 99 7.64 -1.74 4.53
CA ALA A 99 8.89 -1.64 3.77
C ALA A 99 10.11 -1.43 4.67
N GLU A 100 9.92 -0.80 5.84
CA GLU A 100 10.95 -0.67 6.87
C GLU A 100 11.43 -2.01 7.41
N GLN A 101 10.50 -2.90 7.74
CA GLN A 101 10.84 -4.23 8.21
C GLN A 101 11.43 -5.10 7.11
N ALA A 102 10.89 -5.01 5.90
CA ALA A 102 11.35 -5.78 4.75
C ALA A 102 12.67 -5.26 4.15
N ARG A 103 13.04 -4.01 4.46
CA ARG A 103 14.11 -3.25 3.79
C ARG A 103 13.97 -3.29 2.26
N ALA A 104 12.73 -3.26 1.78
CA ALA A 104 12.40 -3.32 0.37
C ALA A 104 11.01 -2.74 0.12
N TYR A 105 10.86 -2.04 -1.00
CA TYR A 105 9.57 -1.57 -1.51
C TYR A 105 8.98 -2.60 -2.47
N LYS A 106 7.65 -2.75 -2.45
CA LYS A 106 6.93 -3.37 -3.56
C LYS A 106 7.25 -2.62 -4.86
N PRO A 107 7.42 -3.29 -6.02
CA PRO A 107 7.00 -4.66 -6.35
C PRO A 107 8.03 -5.76 -6.00
N SER A 108 9.05 -5.47 -5.18
CA SER A 108 9.91 -6.54 -4.64
C SER A 108 9.06 -7.64 -4.00
N LEU A 109 9.47 -8.91 -4.17
CA LEU A 109 8.81 -10.05 -3.53
C LEU A 109 9.11 -10.11 -2.03
N ARG A 110 10.16 -9.41 -1.56
CA ARG A 110 10.67 -9.54 -0.19
C ARG A 110 9.63 -9.24 0.90
N PRO A 111 8.79 -8.19 0.82
CA PRO A 111 7.74 -7.96 1.81
C PRO A 111 6.72 -9.11 1.91
N PHE A 112 6.37 -9.74 0.77
CA PHE A 112 5.46 -10.88 0.75
C PHE A 112 6.13 -12.14 1.31
N GLU A 113 7.39 -12.38 1.00
CA GLU A 113 8.16 -13.49 1.58
C GLU A 113 8.27 -13.37 3.09
N LEU A 114 8.56 -12.16 3.59
CA LEU A 114 8.59 -11.88 5.03
C LEU A 114 7.22 -12.09 5.68
N LEU A 115 6.12 -11.76 5.00
CA LEU A 115 4.78 -12.08 5.48
C LEU A 115 4.60 -13.60 5.61
N PHE A 116 5.02 -14.38 4.61
CA PHE A 116 4.90 -15.84 4.65
C PHE A 116 5.77 -16.49 5.73
N GLU A 117 6.90 -15.88 6.09
CA GLU A 117 7.75 -16.33 7.20
C GLU A 117 7.07 -16.17 8.57
N ARG A 118 6.12 -15.23 8.69
CA ARG A 118 5.49 -14.84 9.96
C ARG A 118 4.07 -15.37 10.14
N LEU A 119 3.33 -15.57 9.04
CA LEU A 119 1.99 -16.12 9.11
C LEU A 119 2.01 -17.64 9.34
N PRO A 120 1.17 -18.16 10.25
CA PRO A 120 1.06 -19.61 10.51
C PRO A 120 0.11 -20.31 9.51
N CYS A 121 0.10 -19.91 8.24
CA CYS A 121 -0.76 -20.49 7.20
C CYS A 121 -0.01 -20.78 5.90
N GLU A 122 -0.57 -21.65 5.06
CA GLU A 122 -0.03 -21.96 3.76
C GLU A 122 -0.35 -20.85 2.75
N ARG A 123 0.55 -20.61 1.78
CA ARG A 123 0.37 -19.56 0.75
C ARG A 123 -0.96 -19.66 -0.02
N LYS A 124 -1.48 -20.88 -0.21
CA LYS A 124 -2.75 -21.13 -0.91
C LYS A 124 -3.99 -20.65 -0.11
N GLU A 125 -3.82 -20.39 1.17
CA GLU A 125 -4.86 -19.89 2.08
C GLU A 125 -4.90 -18.36 2.11
N ILE A 126 -3.96 -17.69 1.43
CA ILE A 126 -3.83 -16.24 1.40
C ILE A 126 -4.53 -15.69 0.15
N LEU A 127 -5.49 -14.79 0.35
CA LEU A 127 -6.10 -13.98 -0.70
C LEU A 127 -5.55 -12.55 -0.63
N HIS A 128 -4.92 -12.09 -1.71
CA HIS A 128 -4.36 -10.74 -1.75
C HIS A 128 -5.37 -9.70 -2.26
N LEU A 129 -5.57 -8.62 -1.51
CA LEU A 129 -6.47 -7.52 -1.85
C LEU A 129 -5.66 -6.23 -2.01
N ALA A 130 -5.78 -5.58 -3.15
CA ALA A 130 -5.06 -4.32 -3.42
C ALA A 130 -5.68 -3.53 -4.56
N GLN A 131 -5.22 -2.29 -4.75
CA GLN A 131 -5.59 -1.47 -5.90
C GLN A 131 -4.50 -1.47 -6.99
N SER A 132 -3.21 -1.49 -6.63
CA SER A 132 -2.12 -1.29 -7.59
C SER A 132 -1.82 -2.56 -8.37
N LEU A 133 -1.97 -2.53 -9.70
CA LEU A 133 -1.59 -3.67 -10.52
C LEU A 133 -0.08 -3.95 -10.49
N TYR A 134 0.74 -2.91 -10.52
CA TYR A 134 2.20 -3.01 -10.53
C TYR A 134 2.77 -3.38 -9.15
N HIS A 135 2.46 -2.60 -8.10
CA HIS A 135 3.08 -2.84 -6.79
C HIS A 135 2.54 -4.09 -6.09
N ASP A 136 1.28 -4.47 -6.35
CA ASP A 136 0.61 -5.49 -5.54
C ASP A 136 0.25 -6.74 -6.34
N HIS A 137 -0.45 -6.59 -7.46
CA HIS A 137 -0.93 -7.76 -8.21
C HIS A 137 0.17 -8.45 -9.03
N GLU A 138 1.17 -7.72 -9.52
CA GLU A 138 2.32 -8.32 -10.20
C GLU A 138 3.13 -9.24 -9.28
N PRO A 139 3.58 -8.83 -8.07
CA PRO A 139 4.24 -9.75 -7.15
C PRO A 139 3.31 -10.86 -6.67
N ALA A 140 2.03 -10.58 -6.39
CA ALA A 140 1.05 -11.62 -6.05
C ALA A 140 0.96 -12.70 -7.13
N ARG A 141 0.95 -12.32 -8.42
CA ARG A 141 0.97 -13.26 -9.55
C ARG A 141 2.25 -14.08 -9.57
N HIS A 142 3.42 -13.45 -9.42
CA HIS A 142 4.70 -14.16 -9.40
C HIS A 142 4.79 -15.18 -8.27
N LEU A 143 4.14 -14.90 -7.14
CA LEU A 143 4.08 -15.77 -5.97
C LEU A 143 2.94 -16.80 -6.01
N GLY A 144 2.09 -16.76 -7.04
CA GLY A 144 0.97 -17.68 -7.21
C GLY A 144 -0.21 -17.42 -6.26
N LEU A 145 -0.33 -16.22 -5.69
CA LEU A 145 -1.42 -15.86 -4.80
C LEU A 145 -2.70 -15.55 -5.62
N PRO A 146 -3.88 -16.05 -5.21
CA PRO A 146 -5.14 -15.50 -5.69
C PRO A 146 -5.22 -14.03 -5.27
N SER A 147 -5.76 -13.17 -6.15
CA SER A 147 -5.91 -11.75 -5.83
C SER A 147 -7.18 -11.13 -6.41
N ILE A 148 -7.76 -10.19 -5.67
CA ILE A 148 -8.90 -9.37 -6.08
C ILE A 148 -8.45 -7.92 -6.11
N ARG A 149 -8.61 -7.28 -7.27
CA ARG A 149 -8.37 -5.84 -7.39
C ARG A 149 -9.56 -5.08 -6.83
N VAL A 150 -9.30 -4.19 -5.88
CA VAL A 150 -10.27 -3.22 -5.37
C VAL A 150 -10.04 -1.90 -6.12
N ASP A 151 -10.76 -1.70 -7.22
CA ASP A 151 -10.59 -0.55 -8.11
C ASP A 151 -11.38 0.66 -7.61
N ARG A 152 -10.78 1.38 -6.66
CA ARG A 152 -11.39 2.59 -6.10
C ARG A 152 -11.22 3.78 -7.06
N PRO A 153 -12.27 4.58 -7.29
CA PRO A 153 -12.18 5.77 -8.13
C PRO A 153 -11.19 6.77 -7.53
N SER A 154 -10.14 7.11 -8.31
CA SER A 154 -9.26 8.22 -7.97
C SER A 154 -9.97 9.55 -8.21
N ARG A 155 -9.76 10.54 -7.32
CA ARG A 155 -10.19 11.93 -7.54
C ARG A 155 -9.54 12.55 -8.79
N LEU A 156 -8.51 11.90 -9.35
CA LEU A 156 -7.87 12.24 -10.62
C LEU A 156 -7.99 11.03 -11.58
N PRO A 157 -9.06 10.97 -12.41
CA PRO A 157 -9.24 9.90 -13.39
C PRO A 157 -8.04 9.79 -14.33
N GLY A 158 -7.56 8.57 -14.58
CA GLY A 158 -6.44 8.30 -15.49
C GLY A 158 -5.05 8.70 -14.96
N ARG A 159 -4.91 9.02 -13.67
CA ARG A 159 -3.62 9.28 -13.01
C ARG A 159 -3.43 8.30 -11.85
N GLY A 160 -3.25 7.03 -12.18
CA GLY A 160 -2.58 6.11 -11.25
C GLY A 160 -1.14 6.58 -11.04
N VAL A 161 -0.63 6.43 -9.82
CA VAL A 161 0.80 6.70 -9.54
C VAL A 161 1.68 5.52 -9.97
N ALA A 162 1.08 4.35 -10.13
CA ALA A 162 1.78 3.15 -10.58
C ALA A 162 1.98 3.15 -12.11
N PRO A 163 3.10 2.55 -12.61
CA PRO A 163 3.31 2.29 -14.02
C PRO A 163 2.16 1.48 -14.66
N ASP A 164 1.94 1.70 -15.96
CA ASP A 164 1.03 0.86 -16.75
C ASP A 164 1.54 -0.58 -16.78
N THR A 165 0.61 -1.53 -16.72
CA THR A 165 0.91 -2.97 -16.80
C THR A 165 -0.16 -3.69 -17.61
N ASP A 166 0.25 -4.69 -18.39
CA ASP A 166 -0.64 -5.56 -19.14
C ASP A 166 -1.36 -6.58 -18.26
N LEU A 167 -1.08 -6.59 -16.95
CA LEU A 167 -1.72 -7.46 -16.00
C LEU A 167 -3.25 -7.27 -16.01
N ARG A 168 -3.97 -8.39 -16.06
CA ARG A 168 -5.42 -8.42 -15.88
C ARG A 168 -5.73 -9.08 -14.54
N PRO A 169 -6.45 -8.42 -13.63
CA PRO A 169 -6.81 -9.03 -12.37
C PRO A 169 -7.78 -10.18 -12.60
N GLN A 170 -7.70 -11.22 -11.77
CA GLN A 170 -8.61 -12.37 -11.84
C GLN A 170 -10.05 -11.97 -11.51
N ARG A 171 -10.19 -10.97 -10.65
CA ARG A 171 -11.45 -10.33 -10.26
C ARG A 171 -11.18 -8.88 -9.91
N GLU A 172 -12.14 -8.03 -10.24
CA GLU A 172 -12.14 -6.62 -9.87
C GLU A 172 -13.47 -6.28 -9.21
N VAL A 173 -13.43 -5.47 -8.15
CA VAL A 173 -14.58 -4.95 -7.42
C VAL A 173 -14.35 -3.47 -7.09
N PRO A 174 -15.40 -2.65 -6.93
CA PRO A 174 -15.24 -1.20 -6.76
C PRO A 174 -14.76 -0.78 -5.36
N ASP A 175 -15.00 -1.62 -4.36
CA ASP A 175 -14.79 -1.30 -2.94
C ASP A 175 -14.57 -2.56 -2.10
N LEU A 176 -14.20 -2.38 -0.84
CA LEU A 176 -13.89 -3.46 0.09
C LEU A 176 -15.17 -4.13 0.62
N ALA A 177 -16.29 -3.40 0.69
CA ALA A 177 -17.59 -3.98 1.01
C ALA A 177 -17.99 -5.07 0.00
N SER A 178 -17.75 -4.83 -1.29
CA SER A 178 -17.96 -5.82 -2.35
C SER A 178 -17.06 -7.06 -2.21
N VAL A 179 -15.88 -6.93 -1.59
CA VAL A 179 -15.05 -8.10 -1.23
C VAL A 179 -15.71 -8.89 -0.12
N ALA A 180 -16.17 -8.24 0.94
CA ALA A 180 -16.86 -8.89 2.06
C ALA A 180 -18.11 -9.64 1.57
N ASP A 181 -18.94 -9.00 0.74
CA ASP A 181 -20.12 -9.63 0.11
C ASP A 181 -19.74 -10.86 -0.74
N PHE A 182 -18.67 -10.74 -1.53
CA PHE A 182 -18.20 -11.84 -2.38
C PHE A 182 -17.70 -13.04 -1.57
N LEU A 183 -17.05 -12.80 -0.43
CA LEU A 183 -16.53 -13.84 0.46
C LEU A 183 -17.59 -14.36 1.45
N GLY A 184 -18.79 -13.76 1.48
CA GLY A 184 -19.87 -14.14 2.39
C GLY A 184 -19.58 -13.80 3.85
N ALA A 185 -18.81 -12.73 4.09
CA ALA A 185 -18.48 -12.20 5.42
C ALA A 185 -19.43 -11.08 5.86
#